data_AF-A0A0D3E7P4-F1
#
_entry.id   AF-A0A0D3E7P4-F1
#
_cell.length_a   1.000
_cell.length_b   1.000
_cell.length_c   1.000
_cell.angle_alpha   90.00
_cell.angle_beta   90.00
_cell.angle_gamma   90.00
#
_symmetry.space_group_name_H-M   'P 1'
#
loop_
_entity.id
_entity.type
_entity.pdbx_description
1 polymer ?
#
loop_
_entity_poly.entity_id
_entity_poly.type
_entity_poly.pdbx_seq_one_letter_code
_entity_poly.pdbx_strand_id
1 'polypeptide(L)'
;MSGMNMKIDKFTGTNSFSLWQIKMKALLKQQGLWAPLSGKKVEPITTEMEVTEEEAYSTILLCLADEIIIEIQQMLHLQRFARKIWTSCGI
;
A
#
# COMPACT_ATOMS: atom_id res chain seq x y z
N MET A 1 -13.25 -12.30 20.82
CA MET A 1 -13.40 -11.36 19.70
C MET A 1 -12.94 -12.07 18.45
N SER A 2 -13.86 -12.56 17.61
CA SER A 2 -13.48 -13.23 16.37
C SER A 2 -13.05 -12.14 15.40
N GLY A 3 -11.74 -11.86 15.36
CA GLY A 3 -11.18 -10.93 14.40
C GLY A 3 -11.63 -11.37 13.02
N MET A 4 -12.46 -10.55 12.36
CA MET A 4 -12.88 -10.78 10.99
C MET A 4 -11.60 -10.74 10.15
N ASN A 5 -10.99 -11.90 9.96
CA ASN A 5 -9.99 -12.13 8.94
C ASN A 5 -10.72 -12.01 7.60
N MET A 6 -10.99 -10.76 7.18
CA MET A 6 -11.45 -10.49 5.83
C MET A 6 -10.30 -10.82 4.90
N LYS A 7 -10.27 -12.08 4.47
CA LYS A 7 -9.34 -12.56 3.46
C LYS A 7 -9.81 -11.97 2.13
N ILE A 8 -9.24 -10.83 1.76
CA ILE A 8 -9.22 -10.42 0.36
C ILE A 8 -8.26 -11.39 -0.34
N ASP A 9 -8.68 -11.92 -1.50
CA ASP A 9 -7.80 -12.72 -2.33
C ASP A 9 -6.57 -11.92 -2.72
N LYS A 10 -5.39 -12.55 -2.68
CA LYS A 10 -4.16 -11.89 -3.11
C LYS A 10 -4.28 -11.42 -4.56
N PHE A 11 -3.73 -10.24 -4.87
CA PHE A 11 -3.62 -9.79 -6.25
C PHE A 11 -2.50 -10.55 -6.96
N THR A 12 -2.84 -11.27 -8.03
CA THR A 12 -1.92 -12.14 -8.79
C THR A 12 -1.52 -11.53 -10.12
N GLY A 13 -2.01 -10.33 -10.46
CA GLY A 13 -1.81 -9.71 -11.78
C GLY A 13 -2.77 -10.20 -12.85
N THR A 14 -3.28 -11.43 -12.73
CA THR A 14 -4.26 -12.03 -13.66
C THR A 14 -5.71 -11.81 -13.24
N ASN A 15 -5.96 -11.52 -11.96
CA ASN A 15 -7.29 -11.22 -11.45
C ASN A 15 -7.71 -9.78 -11.78
N SER A 16 -9.01 -9.53 -11.72
CA SER A 16 -9.57 -8.20 -11.97
C SER A 16 -9.03 -7.19 -10.96
N PHE A 17 -8.12 -6.33 -11.43
CA PHE A 17 -7.52 -5.28 -10.60
C PHE A 17 -8.57 -4.31 -10.08
N SER A 18 -9.58 -3.95 -10.88
CA SER A 18 -10.65 -3.05 -10.47
C SER A 18 -11.47 -3.64 -9.31
N LEU A 19 -11.80 -4.93 -9.35
CA LEU A 19 -12.51 -5.60 -8.26
C LEU A 19 -11.64 -5.71 -7.00
N TRP A 20 -10.37 -6.10 -7.16
CA TRP A 20 -9.43 -6.18 -6.05
C TRP A 20 -9.23 -4.80 -5.38
N GLN A 21 -9.09 -3.74 -6.18
CA GLN A 21 -8.95 -2.37 -5.69
C GLN A 21 -10.18 -1.92 -4.89
N ILE A 22 -11.40 -2.24 -5.32
CA ILE A 22 -12.63 -1.92 -4.58
C ILE A 22 -12.63 -2.64 -3.22
N LYS A 23 -12.32 -3.95 -3.20
CA LYS A 23 -12.24 -4.73 -1.97
C LYS A 23 -11.16 -4.17 -1.03
N MET A 24 -9.98 -3.85 -1.57
CA MET A 24 -8.86 -3.31 -0.81
C MET A 24 -9.19 -1.97 -0.16
N LYS A 25 -9.84 -1.06 -0.92
CA LYS A 25 -10.32 0.21 -0.38
C LYS A 25 -11.32 0.01 0.76
N ALA A 26 -12.21 -0.98 0.65
CA ALA A 26 -13.15 -1.30 1.72
C ALA A 26 -12.44 -1.80 2.99
N LEU A 27 -11.46 -2.70 2.84
CA LEU A 27 -10.66 -3.22 3.96
C LEU A 27 -9.86 -2.14 4.66
N LEU A 28 -9.16 -1.28 3.90
CA LEU A 28 -8.38 -0.19 4.47
C LEU A 28 -9.26 0.81 5.22
N LYS A 29 -10.47 1.10 4.71
CA LYS A 29 -11.44 1.94 5.42
C LYS A 29 -11.93 1.29 6.71
N GLN A 30 -12.22 -0.01 6.68
CA GLN A 30 -12.67 -0.75 7.86
C GLN A 30 -11.58 -0.84 8.94
N GLN A 31 -10.31 -0.91 8.54
CA GLN A 31 -9.17 -0.94 9.46
C GLN A 31 -8.68 0.45 9.88
N GLY A 32 -9.31 1.54 9.42
CA GLY A 32 -8.86 2.91 9.70
C GLY A 32 -7.60 3.35 8.95
N LEU A 33 -7.04 2.49 8.08
CA LEU A 33 -5.79 2.70 7.33
C LEU A 33 -5.95 3.55 6.06
N TRP A 34 -7.18 4.00 5.75
CA TRP A 34 -7.44 4.76 4.51
C TRP A 34 -7.03 6.24 4.61
N ALA A 35 -7.09 6.84 5.79
CA ALA A 35 -6.82 8.27 5.96
C ALA A 35 -5.39 8.66 5.53
N PRO A 36 -4.32 7.95 5.93
CA PRO A 36 -2.95 8.23 5.49
C PRO A 36 -2.78 8.12 3.97
N LEU A 37 -3.40 7.13 3.34
CA LEU A 37 -3.31 6.90 1.89
C LEU A 37 -4.07 7.94 1.05
N SER A 38 -4.99 8.70 1.66
CA SER A 38 -5.85 9.63 0.94
C SER A 38 -5.18 10.97 0.63
N GLY A 39 -3.98 11.25 1.19
CA GLY A 39 -3.24 12.50 1.02
C GLY A 39 -3.93 13.74 1.58
N LYS A 40 -5.11 13.59 2.18
CA LYS A 40 -5.81 14.66 2.89
C LYS A 40 -5.21 14.78 4.28
N LYS A 41 -4.63 15.95 4.59
CA LYS A 41 -4.28 16.36 5.94
C LYS A 41 -5.55 16.27 6.80
N VAL A 42 -5.69 15.21 7.57
CA VAL A 42 -6.65 15.16 8.67
C VAL A 42 -5.96 15.87 9.82
N GLU A 43 -6.56 16.95 10.33
CA GLU A 43 -6.04 17.66 11.50
C GLU A 43 -5.91 16.69 12.69
N PRO A 44 -4.94 16.90 13.60
CA PRO A 44 -4.60 15.92 14.60
C PRO A 44 -5.70 15.88 15.67
N ILE A 45 -6.67 15.00 15.49
CA ILE A 45 -7.64 14.68 16.52
C ILE A 45 -6.97 13.62 17.41
N THR A 46 -6.40 14.11 18.52
CA THR A 46 -6.15 13.38 19.78
C THR A 46 -5.40 12.06 19.65
N THR A 47 -4.10 12.10 19.95
CA THR A 47 -3.28 11.14 20.74
C THR A 47 -3.55 9.62 20.76
N GLU A 48 -4.32 9.04 19.85
CA GLU A 48 -4.61 7.61 19.79
C GLU A 48 -4.56 7.15 18.33
N MET A 49 -3.59 6.27 18.06
CA MET A 49 -3.33 5.61 16.77
C MET A 49 -2.68 6.52 15.72
N GLU A 50 -1.36 6.69 15.86
CA GLU A 50 -0.46 7.06 14.78
C GLU A 50 -0.43 5.91 13.76
N VAL A 51 -1.54 5.72 13.04
CA VAL A 51 -1.61 4.78 11.92
C VAL A 51 -0.70 5.36 10.83
N THR A 52 0.49 4.79 10.70
CA THR A 52 1.49 5.28 9.77
C THR A 52 1.16 4.83 8.36
N GLU A 53 1.61 5.60 7.36
CA GLU A 53 1.57 5.16 5.96
C GLU A 53 2.20 3.76 5.77
N GLU A 54 3.13 3.38 6.66
CA GLU A 54 3.80 2.08 6.70
C GLU A 54 2.85 0.92 7.04
N GLU A 55 1.88 1.10 7.93
CA GLU A 55 0.88 0.06 8.27
C GLU A 55 -0.07 -0.19 7.10
N ALA A 56 -0.52 0.89 6.46
CA ALA A 56 -1.36 0.83 5.27
C ALA A 56 -0.60 0.17 4.10
N TYR A 57 0.67 0.54 3.92
CA TYR A 57 1.54 -0.05 2.91
C TYR A 57 1.79 -1.54 3.16
N SER A 58 2.12 -1.92 4.40
CA SER A 58 2.35 -3.32 4.79
C SER A 58 1.11 -4.18 4.56
N THR A 59 -0.07 -3.65 4.88
CA THR A 59 -1.36 -4.34 4.65
C THR A 59 -1.61 -4.59 3.16
N ILE A 60 -1.35 -3.59 2.31
CA ILE A 60 -1.44 -3.74 0.86
C ILE A 60 -0.47 -4.82 0.38
N LEU A 61 0.79 -4.77 0.82
CA LEU A 61 1.84 -5.73 0.45
C LEU A 61 1.45 -7.17 0.78
N LEU A 62 0.90 -7.41 1.97
CA LEU A 62 0.46 -8.74 2.42
C LEU A 62 -0.70 -9.31 1.58
N CYS A 63 -1.42 -8.43 0.87
CA CYS A 63 -2.53 -8.80 -0.02
C CYS A 63 -2.11 -8.89 -1.49
N LEU A 64 -0.80 -8.88 -1.78
CA LEU A 64 -0.24 -9.14 -3.10
C LEU A 64 0.35 -10.56 -3.16
N ALA A 65 0.41 -11.13 -4.36
CA ALA A 65 1.16 -12.34 -4.62
C ALA A 65 2.67 -12.04 -4.64
N ASP A 66 3.48 -13.04 -4.30
CA ASP A 66 4.92 -12.89 -4.14
C ASP A 66 5.60 -12.41 -5.44
N GLU A 67 5.10 -12.88 -6.60
CA GLU A 67 5.53 -12.44 -7.93
C GLU A 67 5.36 -10.93 -8.12
N ILE A 68 4.19 -10.39 -7.75
CA ILE A 68 3.89 -8.95 -7.83
C ILE A 68 4.75 -8.15 -6.85
N ILE A 69 5.01 -8.70 -5.65
CA ILE A 69 5.90 -8.06 -4.67
C ILE A 69 7.31 -7.94 -5.26
N ILE A 70 7.83 -9.00 -5.88
CA ILE A 70 9.14 -9.00 -6.52
C ILE A 70 9.19 -7.96 -7.64
N GLU A 71 8.18 -7.90 -8.51
CA GLU A 71 8.09 -6.90 -9.58
C GLU A 71 8.11 -5.46 -9.03
N ILE A 72 7.32 -5.17 -7.99
CA ILE A 72 7.29 -3.85 -7.35
C ILE A 72 8.67 -3.50 -6.77
N GLN A 73 9.33 -4.45 -6.10
CA GLN A 73 10.68 -4.23 -5.56
C GLN A 73 11.71 -3.96 -6.66
N GLN A 74 11.65 -4.70 -7.77
CA GLN A 74 12.51 -4.49 -8.93
C GLN A 74 12.27 -3.11 -9.57
N MET A 75 11.02 -2.71 -9.76
CA MET A 75 10.67 -1.39 -10.30
C MET A 75 11.15 -0.26 -9.38
N LEU A 76 10.98 -0.39 -8.06
CA LEU A 76 11.48 0.57 -7.07
C LEU A 76 13.02 0.67 -7.11
N HIS A 77 13.70 -0.46 -7.26
CA HIS A 77 15.16 -0.47 -7.40
C HIS A 77 15.61 0.27 -8.66
N LEU A 78 14.94 0.04 -9.80
CA LEU A 78 15.20 0.77 -11.05
C LEU A 78 14.93 2.27 -10.92
N GLN A 79 13.82 2.67 -10.28
CA GLN A 79 13.56 4.08 -10.02
C GLN A 79 14.62 4.74 -9.13
N ARG A 80 15.04 4.05 -8.05
CA ARG A 80 16.11 4.53 -7.17
C ARG A 80 17.43 4.67 -7.93
N PHE A 81 17.75 3.70 -8.77
CA PHE A 81 18.93 3.72 -9.61
C PHE A 81 18.89 4.87 -10.62
N ALA A 82 17.77 5.04 -11.32
CA ALA A 82 17.56 6.16 -12.26
C ALA A 82 17.65 7.52 -11.56
N ARG A 83 17.04 7.66 -10.37
CA ARG A 83 17.16 8.88 -9.56
C ARG A 83 18.60 9.16 -9.17
N LYS A 84 19.35 8.13 -8.78
CA LYS A 84 20.77 8.26 -8.43
C LYS A 84 21.59 8.75 -9.63
N ILE A 85 21.37 8.18 -10.81
CA ILE A 85 21.99 8.63 -12.07
C ILE A 85 21.61 10.09 -12.32
N TRP A 86 20.33 10.43 -12.28
CA TRP A 86 19.83 11.79 -12.49
C TRP A 86 20.52 12.81 -11.57
N THR A 87 20.54 12.54 -10.26
CA THR A 87 21.20 13.40 -9.28
C THR A 87 22.73 13.44 -9.43
N SER A 88 23.33 12.36 -9.92
CA SER A 88 24.79 12.28 -10.15
C SER A 88 25.21 12.98 -11.45
N CYS A 89 24.31 13.09 -12.43
CA CYS A 89 24.54 13.77 -13.69
C CYS A 89 24.19 15.27 -13.65
N GLY A 90 23.60 15.77 -12.56
CA GLY A 90 23.39 17.20 -12.33
C GLY A 90 22.42 17.88 -13.30
N ILE A 91 21.36 17.19 -13.72
CA ILE A 91 20.20 17.77 -14.43
C ILE A 91 19.08 18.05 -13.43
#